data_AF-A0A1Q6Z2B6-F1
#
_entry.id   AF-A0A1Q6Z2B6-F1
#
_cell.length_a   1.000
_cell.length_b   1.000
_cell.length_c   1.000
_cell.angle_alpha   90.00
_cell.angle_beta   90.00
_cell.angle_gamma   90.00
#
_symmetry.space_group_name_H-M   'P 1'
#
loop_
_entity.id
_entity.type
_entity.pdbx_description
1 polymer ?
#
loop_
_entity_poly.entity_id
_entity_poly.type
_entity_poly.pdbx_seq_one_letter_code
_entity_poly.pdbx_strand_id
1 'polypeptide(L)'
;MQQAQQREIPERMSWARAMIFAVGYFFIAALLIGQIPGYIYNQMTSASLQGLELGMIALAATCLAGFVVIQVIVLLFDPKPVIPPVVFSALGTVLTLGGLVIALATGMTGNQYFPNANSSWFPLLGGKVLWFEPGAIDLVMVGLAVLFVGVAMVFYSVLATRERHNPDRRDLGTTPAIRGMIIAAIMILILFMVGYTLFNDNGLAYAISPGNPVQAQLIIDAILYIWLGAAIFLTLGAFALRLHYLMRPVRKRTMSPLYAFGALGLAQTGAILLLVWLLLYPLVTWMHSWTFIGLGDYLTLCAKKSAVPQSCAFTPQAGYIIDALITTNFFILLMAAVWAWKSHRNLVVISSVTTAAVLGLATFLVHTNPTEVLTAMMLTGGMLVLATIWTSVARREFAIVGENNLGCLGMWLVFGTCLFIYVASFAFFSIPVFPGDPTAPNIPYISGTIIPAHPAPNTPPTPGQADGVVLLAIMGILAAVQFYFLMRNRYKV
;
A
#
# COMPACT_ATOMS: atom_id res chain seq x y z
N MET A 1 5.44 32.54 -42.84
CA MET A 1 4.67 31.30 -42.60
C MET A 1 4.30 31.25 -41.13
N GLN A 2 3.06 31.59 -40.79
CA GLN A 2 2.53 31.39 -39.43
C GLN A 2 2.31 29.89 -39.24
N GLN A 3 3.02 29.28 -38.30
CA GLN A 3 2.69 27.93 -37.82
C GLN A 3 1.28 28.01 -37.25
N ALA A 4 0.33 27.40 -37.96
CA ALA A 4 -0.99 27.14 -37.41
C ALA A 4 -0.81 26.39 -36.08
N GLN A 5 -1.26 27.00 -34.98
CA GLN A 5 -1.56 26.26 -33.76
C GLN A 5 -2.38 25.04 -34.17
N GLN A 6 -1.80 23.85 -34.03
CA GLN A 6 -2.58 22.62 -33.96
C GLN A 6 -3.60 22.84 -32.84
N ARG A 7 -4.84 23.17 -33.21
CA ARG A 7 -5.99 22.98 -32.34
C ARG A 7 -5.89 21.53 -31.87
N GLU A 8 -5.67 21.35 -30.56
CA GLU A 8 -5.83 20.07 -29.89
C GLU A 8 -7.26 19.60 -30.15
N ILE A 9 -7.47 18.87 -31.25
CA ILE A 9 -8.68 18.08 -31.44
C ILE A 9 -8.68 17.13 -30.24
N PRO A 10 -9.75 17.09 -29.41
CA PRO A 10 -9.77 16.19 -28.28
C PRO A 10 -9.64 14.76 -28.82
N GLU A 11 -8.47 14.15 -28.63
CA GLU A 11 -8.28 12.74 -28.96
C GLU A 11 -9.35 11.97 -28.20
N ARG A 12 -10.29 11.37 -28.94
CA ARG A 12 -11.37 10.57 -28.36
C ARG A 12 -10.71 9.43 -27.58
N MET A 13 -10.87 9.45 -26.26
CA MET A 13 -10.47 8.33 -25.40
C MET A 13 -11.19 7.08 -25.91
N SER A 14 -10.44 6.03 -26.28
CA SER A 14 -11.08 4.78 -26.67
C SER A 14 -11.82 4.22 -25.47
N TRP A 15 -13.02 3.68 -25.69
CA TRP A 15 -13.89 3.17 -24.61
C TRP A 15 -13.20 2.10 -23.75
N ALA A 16 -12.35 1.27 -24.36
CA ALA A 16 -11.50 0.30 -23.66
C ALA A 16 -10.55 0.96 -22.63
N ARG A 17 -10.03 2.16 -22.91
CA ARG A 17 -9.23 2.93 -21.96
C ARG A 17 -10.09 3.56 -20.88
N ALA A 18 -11.24 4.12 -21.26
CA ALA A 18 -12.21 4.65 -20.29
C ALA A 18 -12.59 3.58 -19.27
N MET A 19 -12.75 2.33 -19.71
CA MET A 19 -12.98 1.17 -18.85
C MET A 19 -11.81 0.84 -17.92
N ILE A 20 -10.56 0.84 -18.40
CA ILE A 20 -9.38 0.59 -17.53
C ILE A 20 -9.29 1.66 -16.44
N PHE A 21 -9.49 2.93 -16.80
CA PHE A 21 -9.53 4.01 -15.83
C PHE A 21 -10.71 3.90 -14.88
N ALA A 22 -11.90 3.55 -15.37
CA ALA A 22 -13.08 3.34 -14.53
C ALA A 22 -12.87 2.20 -13.53
N VAL A 23 -12.28 1.08 -13.96
CA VAL A 23 -11.97 -0.06 -13.08
C VAL A 23 -10.91 0.30 -12.05
N GLY A 24 -9.86 1.01 -12.44
CA GLY A 24 -8.86 1.49 -11.48
C GLY A 24 -9.45 2.50 -10.47
N TYR A 25 -10.30 3.42 -10.93
CA TYR A 25 -11.04 4.35 -10.07
C TYR A 25 -11.96 3.64 -9.10
N PHE A 26 -12.66 2.62 -9.59
CA PHE A 26 -13.53 1.80 -8.79
C PHE A 26 -12.75 0.99 -7.74
N PHE A 27 -11.56 0.48 -8.09
CA PHE A 27 -10.67 -0.21 -7.14
C PHE A 27 -10.20 0.73 -6.03
N ILE A 28 -9.74 1.94 -6.38
CA ILE A 28 -9.40 2.98 -5.40
C ILE A 28 -10.62 3.32 -4.54
N ALA A 29 -11.80 3.43 -5.15
CA ALA A 29 -13.04 3.69 -4.42
C ALA A 29 -13.40 2.57 -3.44
N ALA A 30 -13.29 1.30 -3.84
CA ALA A 30 -13.55 0.16 -2.96
C ALA A 30 -12.61 0.14 -1.74
N LEU A 31 -11.33 0.52 -1.92
CA LEU A 31 -10.37 0.61 -0.82
C LEU A 31 -10.63 1.82 0.08
N LEU A 32 -10.81 3.00 -0.51
CA LEU A 32 -10.97 4.26 0.23
C LEU A 32 -12.34 4.40 0.90
N ILE A 33 -13.42 3.93 0.26
CA ILE A 33 -14.80 4.02 0.80
C ILE A 33 -15.17 2.76 1.58
N GLY A 34 -14.71 1.57 1.16
CA GLY A 34 -15.12 0.32 1.80
C GLY A 34 -14.17 -0.10 2.92
N GLN A 35 -12.89 -0.28 2.60
CA GLN A 35 -11.98 -1.04 3.46
C GLN A 35 -11.29 -0.20 4.54
N ILE A 36 -10.80 1.00 4.21
CA ILE A 36 -10.19 1.89 5.22
C ILE A 36 -11.21 2.37 6.27
N PRO A 37 -12.44 2.74 5.90
CA PRO A 37 -13.43 3.15 6.91
C PRO A 37 -13.83 1.96 7.81
N GLY A 38 -14.07 0.79 7.22
CA GLY A 38 -14.32 -0.45 7.98
C GLY A 38 -13.17 -0.85 8.91
N TYR A 39 -11.92 -0.66 8.48
CA TYR A 39 -10.74 -0.85 9.35
C TYR A 39 -10.80 0.03 10.60
N ILE A 40 -10.98 1.33 10.38
CA ILE A 40 -10.94 2.32 11.44
C ILE A 40 -12.10 2.06 12.41
N TYR A 41 -13.28 1.70 11.90
CA TYR A 41 -14.41 1.27 12.70
C TYR A 41 -14.06 0.09 13.62
N ASN A 42 -13.47 -0.98 13.06
CA ASN A 42 -13.09 -2.17 13.83
C ASN A 42 -12.05 -1.85 14.90
N GLN A 43 -11.01 -1.06 14.58
CA GLN A 43 -9.98 -0.70 15.55
C GLN A 43 -10.50 0.25 16.63
N MET A 44 -11.39 1.18 16.29
CA MET A 44 -12.04 2.07 17.24
C MET A 44 -12.92 1.34 18.26
N THR A 45 -13.59 0.28 17.81
CA THR A 45 -14.54 -0.50 18.62
C THR A 45 -13.91 -1.72 19.28
N SER A 46 -12.63 -1.97 19.02
CA SER A 46 -11.86 -3.04 19.65
C SER A 46 -11.71 -2.81 21.16
N ALA A 47 -11.39 -3.84 21.94
CA ALA A 47 -11.37 -3.75 23.40
C ALA A 47 -10.26 -2.84 23.99
N SER A 48 -9.33 -2.34 23.15
CA SER A 48 -8.25 -1.43 23.54
C SER A 48 -7.97 -0.38 22.47
N LEU A 49 -7.20 0.66 22.79
CA LEU A 49 -6.80 1.69 21.83
C LEU A 49 -5.53 1.31 21.06
N GLN A 50 -4.78 0.30 21.52
CA GLN A 50 -3.50 -0.11 20.96
C GLN A 50 -3.57 -0.32 19.43
N GLY A 51 -4.56 -1.08 18.96
CA GLY A 51 -4.71 -1.36 17.53
C GLY A 51 -5.03 -0.11 16.70
N LEU A 52 -5.79 0.82 17.28
CA LEU A 52 -6.08 2.11 16.66
C LEU A 52 -4.85 3.02 16.64
N GLU A 53 -4.06 3.07 17.72
CA GLU A 53 -2.82 3.85 17.78
C GLU A 53 -1.81 3.33 16.75
N LEU A 54 -1.59 2.01 16.70
CA LEU A 54 -0.72 1.34 15.73
C LEU A 54 -1.16 1.62 14.28
N GLY A 55 -2.46 1.50 14.01
CA GLY A 55 -3.02 1.78 12.69
C GLY A 55 -2.82 3.22 12.24
N MET A 56 -3.10 4.18 13.12
CA MET A 56 -2.99 5.61 12.80
C MET A 56 -1.53 6.02 12.59
N ILE A 57 -0.58 5.53 13.38
CA ILE A 57 0.85 5.81 13.14
C ILE A 57 1.35 5.15 11.86
N ALA A 58 0.91 3.94 11.51
CA ALA A 58 1.31 3.25 10.29
C ALA A 58 0.79 3.93 9.03
N LEU A 59 -0.49 4.33 9.01
CA LEU A 59 -1.08 5.10 7.92
C LEU A 59 -0.41 6.47 7.78
N ALA A 60 -0.14 7.13 8.91
CA ALA A 60 0.58 8.39 8.93
C ALA A 60 2.00 8.27 8.35
N ALA A 61 2.75 7.26 8.80
CA ALA A 61 4.10 6.96 8.31
C ALA A 61 4.09 6.67 6.81
N THR A 62 3.10 5.90 6.31
CA THR A 62 2.94 5.64 4.87
C THR A 62 2.73 6.93 4.08
N CYS A 63 1.81 7.79 4.52
CA CYS A 63 1.53 9.06 3.85
C CYS A 63 2.75 10.00 3.86
N LEU A 64 3.42 10.14 5.01
CA LEU A 64 4.59 11.00 5.15
C LEU A 64 5.80 10.46 4.38
N ALA A 65 6.03 9.16 4.36
CA ALA A 65 7.04 8.52 3.53
C ALA A 65 6.79 8.80 2.04
N GLY A 66 5.54 8.63 1.58
CA GLY A 66 5.14 8.98 0.21
C GLY A 66 5.36 10.45 -0.11
N PHE A 67 5.04 11.36 0.82
CA PHE A 67 5.32 12.79 0.68
C PHE A 67 6.81 13.09 0.55
N VAL A 68 7.66 12.53 1.40
CA VAL A 68 9.12 12.73 1.33
C VAL A 68 9.66 12.25 0.00
N VAL A 69 9.21 11.09 -0.49
CA VAL A 69 9.59 10.58 -1.82
C VAL A 69 9.16 11.54 -2.93
N ILE A 70 7.93 12.08 -2.88
CA ILE A 70 7.48 13.09 -3.84
C ILE A 70 8.36 14.35 -3.78
N GLN A 71 8.70 14.83 -2.58
CA GLN A 71 9.57 16.00 -2.45
C GLN A 71 10.96 15.76 -3.01
N VAL A 72 11.52 14.56 -2.83
CA VAL A 72 12.79 14.18 -3.46
C VAL A 72 12.69 14.23 -4.98
N ILE A 73 11.60 13.70 -5.56
CA ILE A 73 11.36 13.76 -7.01
C ILE A 73 11.29 15.23 -7.45
N VAL A 74 10.48 16.06 -6.78
CA VAL A 74 10.31 17.47 -7.14
C VAL A 74 11.64 18.22 -7.02
N LEU A 75 12.39 18.10 -5.92
CA LEU A 75 13.64 18.84 -5.70
C LEU A 75 14.77 18.43 -6.65
N LEU A 76 14.81 17.16 -7.08
CA LEU A 76 15.81 16.66 -8.03
C LEU A 76 15.47 16.97 -9.49
N PHE A 77 14.18 16.96 -9.82
CA PHE A 77 13.70 17.00 -11.18
C PHE A 77 12.89 18.27 -11.49
N ASP A 78 12.83 19.27 -10.62
CA ASP A 78 12.34 20.60 -11.00
C ASP A 78 13.24 21.18 -12.12
N PRO A 79 12.71 21.96 -13.08
CA PRO A 79 13.52 22.74 -14.03
C PRO A 79 14.66 23.56 -13.40
N LYS A 80 14.60 23.88 -12.09
CA LYS A 80 15.75 24.40 -11.33
C LYS A 80 16.02 23.52 -10.10
N PRO A 81 16.87 22.48 -10.19
CA PRO A 81 17.16 21.63 -9.04
C PRO A 81 17.87 22.46 -7.96
N VAL A 82 17.26 22.53 -6.79
CA VAL A 82 17.75 23.34 -5.65
C VAL A 82 18.92 22.63 -4.96
N ILE A 83 18.90 21.29 -4.92
CA ILE A 83 19.84 20.49 -4.14
C ILE A 83 20.56 19.47 -5.05
N PRO A 84 21.89 19.30 -4.93
CA PRO A 84 22.63 18.30 -5.69
C PRO A 84 22.18 16.85 -5.38
N PRO A 85 22.13 15.94 -6.38
CA PRO A 85 21.78 14.54 -6.19
C PRO A 85 22.64 13.81 -5.15
N VAL A 86 23.90 14.21 -5.00
CA VAL A 86 24.85 13.61 -4.06
C VAL A 86 24.36 13.73 -2.60
N VAL A 87 23.70 14.84 -2.25
CA VAL A 87 23.15 15.05 -0.91
C VAL A 87 22.02 14.04 -0.64
N PHE A 88 21.13 13.86 -1.63
CA PHE A 88 20.05 12.88 -1.54
C PHE A 88 20.55 11.44 -1.52
N SER A 89 21.60 11.10 -2.25
CA SER A 89 22.21 9.76 -2.18
C SER A 89 22.87 9.51 -0.82
N ALA A 90 23.57 10.51 -0.26
CA ALA A 90 24.24 10.35 1.04
C ALA A 90 23.22 10.17 2.17
N LEU A 91 22.21 11.06 2.25
CA LEU A 91 21.12 10.94 3.20
C LEU A 91 20.31 9.65 2.98
N GLY A 92 20.03 9.31 1.72
CA GLY A 92 19.32 8.08 1.36
C GLY A 92 20.04 6.82 1.82
N THR A 93 21.37 6.75 1.70
CA THR A 93 22.16 5.63 2.20
C THR A 93 22.10 5.53 3.72
N VAL A 94 22.20 6.66 4.44
CA VAL A 94 22.09 6.69 5.90
C VAL A 94 20.71 6.21 6.35
N LEU A 95 19.64 6.68 5.70
CA LEU A 95 18.27 6.25 6.01
C LEU A 95 18.03 4.78 5.64
N THR A 96 18.60 4.31 4.53
CA THR A 96 18.48 2.89 4.12
C THR A 96 19.13 1.97 5.15
N LEU A 97 20.37 2.26 5.55
CA LEU A 97 21.09 1.47 6.54
C LEU A 97 20.45 1.59 7.91
N GLY A 98 20.08 2.80 8.33
CA GLY A 98 19.41 3.04 9.61
C GLY A 98 18.06 2.33 9.70
N GLY A 99 17.21 2.45 8.69
CA GLY A 99 15.92 1.78 8.61
C GLY A 99 16.04 0.26 8.62
N LEU A 100 17.01 -0.29 7.86
CA LEU A 100 17.29 -1.73 7.86
C LEU A 100 17.75 -2.22 9.23
N VAL A 101 18.67 -1.51 9.88
CA VAL A 101 19.16 -1.86 11.23
C VAL A 101 18.02 -1.81 12.24
N ILE A 102 17.17 -0.78 12.19
CA ILE A 102 16.01 -0.68 13.09
C ILE A 102 15.06 -1.85 12.87
N ALA A 103 14.66 -2.13 11.63
CA ALA A 103 13.72 -3.20 11.31
C ALA A 103 14.25 -4.58 11.73
N LEU A 104 15.53 -4.88 11.44
CA LEU A 104 16.15 -6.15 11.82
C LEU A 104 16.38 -6.26 13.33
N ALA A 105 16.92 -5.22 13.98
CA ALA A 105 17.21 -5.27 15.41
C ALA A 105 15.93 -5.43 16.22
N THR A 106 14.87 -4.69 15.88
CA THR A 106 13.60 -4.74 16.62
C THR A 106 12.80 -6.00 16.32
N GLY A 107 12.79 -6.47 15.07
CA GLY A 107 12.16 -7.73 14.69
C GLY A 107 12.85 -8.98 15.26
N MET A 108 14.18 -8.97 15.38
CA MET A 108 14.93 -10.13 15.88
C MET A 108 15.06 -10.19 17.41
N THR A 109 14.95 -9.05 18.12
CA THR A 109 15.12 -9.00 19.59
C THR A 109 13.80 -9.07 20.36
N GLY A 110 12.66 -9.20 19.68
CA GLY A 110 11.33 -9.20 20.29
C GLY A 110 10.90 -7.82 20.84
N ASN A 111 11.66 -6.76 20.54
CA ASN A 111 11.36 -5.38 20.93
C ASN A 111 10.65 -4.62 19.81
N GLN A 112 9.72 -5.27 19.12
CA GLN A 112 8.98 -4.68 18.01
C GLN A 112 8.06 -3.55 18.48
N TYR A 113 7.43 -3.70 19.65
CA TYR A 113 6.44 -2.76 20.15
C TYR A 113 7.02 -1.85 21.24
N PHE A 114 6.69 -0.56 21.18
CA PHE A 114 7.11 0.47 22.13
C PHE A 114 5.96 1.46 22.39
N PRO A 115 5.80 2.05 23.58
CA PRO A 115 6.53 1.79 24.83
C PRO A 115 6.11 0.46 25.49
N ASN A 116 7.04 -0.24 26.14
CA ASN A 116 6.70 -1.38 27.00
C ASN A 116 5.98 -0.90 28.26
N ALA A 117 5.18 -1.76 28.90
CA ALA A 117 4.42 -1.44 30.11
C ALA A 117 5.27 -0.86 31.28
N ASN A 118 6.57 -1.17 31.30
CA ASN A 118 7.54 -0.71 32.31
C ASN A 118 8.35 0.52 31.87
N SER A 119 8.11 1.06 30.67
CA SER A 119 8.86 2.21 30.15
C SER A 119 8.35 3.48 30.83
N SER A 120 9.25 4.22 31.49
CA SER A 120 8.99 5.55 32.04
C SER A 120 9.95 6.58 31.45
N TRP A 121 9.43 7.76 31.08
CA TRP A 121 10.25 8.91 30.67
C TRP A 121 10.04 9.99 31.74
N PHE A 122 11.14 10.43 32.35
CA PHE A 122 11.16 11.36 33.49
C PHE A 122 10.33 10.88 34.72
N PRO A 123 10.84 9.88 35.47
CA PRO A 123 10.15 9.30 36.64
C PRO A 123 9.82 10.34 37.73
N LEU A 124 10.59 11.42 37.81
CA LEU A 124 10.44 12.51 38.77
C LEU A 124 9.18 13.36 38.56
N LEU A 125 8.55 13.29 37.38
CA LEU A 125 7.28 13.96 37.07
C LEU A 125 6.09 12.98 37.05
N GLY A 126 6.26 11.74 37.54
CA GLY A 126 5.20 10.72 37.59
C GLY A 126 4.76 10.16 36.22
N GLY A 127 5.50 10.45 35.15
CA GLY A 127 5.09 10.13 33.78
C GLY A 127 5.39 8.69 33.35
N LYS A 128 4.34 7.90 33.10
CA LYS A 128 4.39 6.85 32.07
C LYS A 128 4.85 7.50 30.75
N VAL A 129 5.63 6.80 29.90
CA VAL A 129 6.16 7.36 28.63
C VAL A 129 5.00 7.87 27.77
N LEU A 130 4.76 9.18 27.82
CA LEU A 130 3.68 9.86 27.11
C LEU A 130 2.29 9.25 27.40
N TRP A 131 1.23 9.96 27.00
CA TRP A 131 -0.14 9.49 27.13
C TRP A 131 -0.41 8.51 25.98
N PHE A 132 0.16 7.29 26.04
CA PHE A 132 0.00 6.26 25.01
C PHE A 132 -0.27 4.89 25.64
N GLU A 133 -0.88 3.98 24.89
CA GLU A 133 -1.02 2.60 25.32
C GLU A 133 0.32 1.85 25.22
N PRO A 134 0.61 0.85 26.09
CA PRO A 134 1.76 -0.01 25.89
C PRO A 134 1.73 -0.66 24.50
N GLY A 135 2.83 -0.54 23.76
CA GLY A 135 2.94 -1.05 22.40
C GLY A 135 2.22 -0.23 21.33
N ALA A 136 2.00 1.08 21.57
CA ALA A 136 1.39 2.03 20.63
C ALA A 136 2.20 2.31 19.34
N ILE A 137 3.48 1.94 19.32
CA ILE A 137 4.40 2.15 18.20
C ILE A 137 5.00 0.80 17.81
N ASP A 138 4.88 0.47 16.53
CA ASP A 138 5.63 -0.62 15.92
C ASP A 138 6.94 -0.07 15.32
N LEU A 139 8.07 -0.46 15.92
CA LEU A 139 9.39 -0.03 15.49
C LEU A 139 9.86 -0.73 14.20
N VAL A 140 9.35 -1.92 13.90
CA VAL A 140 9.61 -2.60 12.62
C VAL A 140 8.95 -1.80 11.50
N MET A 141 7.70 -1.39 11.68
CA MET A 141 6.98 -0.51 10.74
C MET A 141 7.74 0.80 10.51
N VAL A 142 8.19 1.46 11.57
CA VAL A 142 8.97 2.71 11.48
C VAL A 142 10.28 2.47 10.72
N GLY A 143 11.00 1.38 11.04
CA GLY A 143 12.23 0.99 10.35
C GLY A 143 12.01 0.75 8.85
N LEU A 144 10.92 0.05 8.49
CA LEU A 144 10.55 -0.23 7.10
C LEU A 144 10.14 1.04 6.33
N ALA A 145 9.41 1.96 6.96
CA ALA A 145 9.06 3.25 6.36
C ALA A 145 10.32 4.10 6.06
N VAL A 146 11.25 4.16 7.02
CA VAL A 146 12.54 4.86 6.85
C VAL A 146 13.41 4.19 5.78
N LEU A 147 13.45 2.85 5.76
CA LEU A 147 14.14 2.06 4.75
C LEU A 147 13.60 2.38 3.34
N PHE A 148 12.28 2.38 3.18
CA PHE A 148 11.62 2.68 1.91
C PHE A 148 11.99 4.08 1.40
N VAL A 149 11.93 5.10 2.27
CA VAL A 149 12.33 6.47 1.92
C VAL A 149 13.81 6.53 1.50
N GLY A 150 14.69 5.89 2.27
CA GLY A 150 16.13 5.85 1.99
C GLY A 150 16.42 5.24 0.62
N VAL A 151 15.82 4.08 0.33
CA VAL A 151 15.97 3.38 -0.95
C VAL A 151 15.47 4.26 -2.10
N ALA A 152 14.31 4.89 -1.95
CA ALA A 152 13.75 5.77 -2.97
C ALA A 152 14.66 6.99 -3.23
N MET A 153 15.26 7.58 -2.18
CA MET A 153 16.21 8.69 -2.32
C MET A 153 17.47 8.29 -3.10
N VAL A 154 18.06 7.13 -2.79
CA VAL A 154 19.21 6.60 -3.53
C VAL A 154 18.82 6.33 -4.99
N PHE A 155 17.66 5.72 -5.20
CA PHE A 155 17.17 5.38 -6.54
C PHE A 155 16.97 6.62 -7.43
N TYR A 156 16.22 7.62 -6.96
CA TYR A 156 15.95 8.84 -7.72
C TYR A 156 17.20 9.73 -7.89
N SER A 157 18.12 9.74 -6.93
CA SER A 157 19.38 10.50 -7.05
C SER A 157 20.32 9.90 -8.11
N VAL A 158 20.40 8.56 -8.21
CA VAL A 158 21.14 7.89 -9.29
C VAL A 158 20.51 8.18 -10.65
N LEU A 159 19.18 8.15 -10.74
CA LEU A 159 18.47 8.54 -11.97
C LEU A 159 18.75 10.00 -12.36
N ALA A 160 18.69 10.93 -11.41
CA ALA A 160 18.97 12.35 -11.66
C ALA A 160 20.41 12.58 -12.12
N THR A 161 21.37 11.84 -11.55
CA THR A 161 22.77 11.91 -11.96
C THR A 161 22.95 11.41 -13.40
N ARG A 162 22.30 10.30 -13.78
CA ARG A 162 22.34 9.79 -15.16
C ARG A 162 21.68 10.76 -16.16
N GLU A 163 20.58 11.39 -15.79
CA GLU A 163 19.90 12.39 -16.64
C GLU A 163 20.78 13.61 -16.94
N ARG A 164 21.63 14.03 -15.99
CA ARG A 164 22.62 15.10 -16.25
C ARG A 164 23.64 14.73 -17.33
N HIS A 165 24.00 13.45 -17.42
CA HIS A 165 24.97 12.97 -18.41
C HIS A 165 24.33 12.67 -19.76
N ASN A 166 23.07 12.23 -19.79
CA ASN A 166 22.31 11.97 -21.02
C ASN A 166 20.97 12.71 -21.02
N PRO A 167 20.88 13.88 -21.70
CA PRO A 167 19.70 14.72 -21.69
C PRO A 167 18.57 14.23 -22.60
N ASP A 168 18.62 13.01 -23.16
CA ASP A 168 17.57 12.50 -24.06
C ASP A 168 16.19 12.47 -23.38
N ARG A 169 15.25 13.31 -23.82
CA ARG A 169 13.93 13.49 -23.18
C ARG A 169 12.84 12.58 -23.75
N ARG A 170 13.19 11.59 -24.56
CA ARG A 170 12.22 10.68 -25.17
C ARG A 170 11.55 9.81 -24.10
N ASP A 171 10.25 9.59 -24.28
CA ASP A 171 9.54 8.52 -23.56
C ASP A 171 9.88 7.18 -24.22
N LEU A 172 10.79 6.45 -23.59
CA LEU A 172 11.22 5.12 -24.03
C LEU A 172 10.12 4.05 -23.87
N GLY A 173 8.98 4.40 -23.28
CA GLY A 173 7.89 3.46 -23.01
C GLY A 173 8.28 2.44 -21.95
N THR A 174 7.73 1.23 -22.08
CA THR A 174 8.12 0.08 -21.24
C THR A 174 9.45 -0.47 -21.75
N THR A 175 10.57 -0.06 -21.13
CA THR A 175 11.90 -0.57 -21.49
C THR A 175 12.03 -2.06 -21.17
N PRO A 176 12.97 -2.79 -21.80
CA PRO A 176 13.24 -4.19 -21.47
C PRO A 176 13.55 -4.40 -19.97
N ALA A 177 14.19 -3.43 -19.31
CA ALA A 177 14.45 -3.47 -17.88
C ALA A 177 13.15 -3.45 -17.05
N ILE A 178 12.20 -2.55 -17.37
CA ILE A 178 10.89 -2.50 -16.70
C ILE A 178 10.14 -3.82 -16.89
N ARG A 179 10.14 -4.36 -18.12
CA ARG A 179 9.49 -5.65 -18.41
C ARG A 179 10.13 -6.80 -17.63
N GLY A 180 11.46 -6.87 -17.62
CA GLY A 180 12.20 -7.89 -16.88
C GLY A 180 11.92 -7.86 -15.39
N MET A 181 11.91 -6.67 -14.77
CA MET A 181 11.60 -6.51 -13.35
C MET A 181 10.15 -6.93 -13.02
N ILE A 182 9.17 -6.55 -13.85
CA ILE A 182 7.77 -6.96 -13.63
C ILE A 182 7.60 -8.46 -13.78
N ILE A 183 8.17 -9.07 -14.84
CA ILE A 183 8.09 -10.52 -15.06
C ILE A 183 8.74 -11.26 -13.89
N ALA A 184 9.95 -10.85 -13.49
CA ALA A 184 10.63 -11.45 -12.34
C ALA A 184 9.80 -11.34 -11.05
N ALA A 185 9.23 -10.17 -10.76
CA ALA A 185 8.40 -9.99 -9.59
C ALA A 185 7.13 -10.85 -9.61
N ILE A 186 6.42 -10.91 -10.74
CA ILE A 186 5.24 -11.76 -10.90
C ILE A 186 5.60 -13.23 -10.68
N MET A 187 6.72 -13.69 -11.26
CA MET A 187 7.18 -15.06 -11.08
C MET A 187 7.52 -15.37 -9.62
N ILE A 188 8.20 -14.46 -8.92
CA ILE A 188 8.52 -14.60 -7.50
C ILE A 188 7.24 -14.70 -6.65
N LEU A 189 6.24 -13.85 -6.92
CA LEU A 189 4.94 -13.86 -6.23
C LEU A 189 4.14 -15.14 -6.49
N ILE A 190 4.10 -15.62 -7.75
CA ILE A 190 3.42 -16.87 -8.11
C ILE A 190 4.10 -18.06 -7.43
N LEU A 191 5.44 -18.13 -7.49
CA LEU A 191 6.21 -19.20 -6.84
C LEU A 191 5.99 -19.20 -5.33
N PHE A 192 5.95 -18.01 -4.70
CA PHE A 192 5.63 -17.88 -3.29
C PHE A 192 4.20 -18.37 -3.00
N MET A 193 3.19 -17.91 -3.74
CA MET A 193 1.80 -18.33 -3.52
C MET A 193 1.64 -19.85 -3.63
N VAL A 194 2.23 -20.46 -4.66
CA VAL A 194 2.18 -21.92 -4.83
C VAL A 194 2.93 -22.62 -3.70
N GLY A 195 4.16 -22.20 -3.40
CA GLY A 195 4.96 -22.79 -2.32
C GLY A 195 4.26 -22.72 -0.97
N TYR A 196 3.75 -21.54 -0.60
CA TYR A 196 3.07 -21.30 0.67
C TYR A 196 1.71 -22.02 0.74
N THR A 197 1.00 -22.25 -0.38
CA THR A 197 -0.18 -23.15 -0.34
C THR A 197 0.16 -24.59 -0.03
N LEU A 198 1.30 -25.09 -0.52
CA LEU A 198 1.69 -26.48 -0.34
C LEU A 198 2.31 -26.70 1.05
N PHE A 199 3.12 -25.75 1.52
CA PHE A 199 3.90 -25.85 2.74
C PHE A 199 3.61 -24.68 3.66
N ASN A 200 3.03 -24.97 4.83
CA ASN A 200 2.95 -23.97 5.90
C ASN A 200 4.34 -23.79 6.54
N ASP A 201 4.72 -22.54 6.80
CA ASP A 201 5.98 -22.10 7.41
C ASP A 201 6.22 -22.72 8.80
N ASN A 202 5.23 -22.63 9.68
CA ASN A 202 5.26 -23.22 11.01
C ASN A 202 5.35 -24.76 10.93
N GLY A 203 4.52 -25.39 10.09
CA GLY A 203 4.58 -26.84 9.85
C GLY A 203 5.94 -27.32 9.34
N LEU A 204 6.55 -26.55 8.43
CA LEU A 204 7.88 -26.83 7.89
C LEU A 204 8.99 -26.67 8.94
N ALA A 205 8.90 -25.65 9.80
CA ALA A 205 9.85 -25.45 10.90
C ALA A 205 9.89 -26.65 11.85
N TYR A 206 8.71 -27.16 12.23
CA TYR A 206 8.58 -28.37 13.05
C TYR A 206 9.10 -29.63 12.35
N ALA A 207 8.91 -29.75 11.03
CA ALA A 207 9.41 -30.89 10.27
C ALA A 207 10.94 -30.90 10.14
N ILE A 208 11.57 -29.73 10.00
CA ILE A 208 13.03 -29.61 9.84
C ILE A 208 13.76 -29.79 11.17
N SER A 209 13.27 -29.14 12.24
CA SER A 209 13.92 -29.16 13.55
C SER A 209 12.90 -29.36 14.67
N PRO A 210 12.46 -30.61 14.93
CA PRO A 210 11.51 -30.89 16.01
C PRO A 210 12.03 -30.48 17.39
N GLY A 211 13.36 -30.49 17.59
CA GLY A 211 14.00 -30.16 18.86
C GLY A 211 14.14 -28.65 19.14
N ASN A 212 14.08 -27.80 18.12
CA ASN A 212 14.07 -26.34 18.26
C ASN A 212 13.31 -25.68 17.10
N PRO A 213 11.96 -25.77 17.10
CA PRO A 213 11.13 -25.30 16.00
C PRO A 213 11.16 -23.76 15.88
N VAL A 214 11.33 -23.04 17.00
CA VAL A 214 11.37 -21.57 17.02
C VAL A 214 12.55 -21.02 16.22
N GLN A 215 13.74 -21.59 16.41
CA GLN A 215 14.92 -21.16 15.66
C GLN A 215 14.81 -21.50 14.17
N ALA A 216 14.23 -22.65 13.84
CA ALA A 216 13.99 -23.03 12.44
C ALA A 216 12.97 -22.09 11.78
N GLN A 217 11.90 -21.71 12.49
CA GLN A 217 10.91 -20.76 12.00
C GLN A 217 11.52 -19.39 11.68
N LEU A 218 12.34 -18.84 12.58
CA LEU A 218 13.04 -17.56 12.34
C LEU A 218 13.89 -17.58 11.06
N ILE A 219 14.55 -18.70 10.76
CA ILE A 219 15.37 -18.85 9.55
C ILE A 219 14.49 -18.93 8.30
N ILE A 220 13.39 -19.70 8.36
CA ILE A 220 12.43 -19.82 7.26
C ILE A 220 11.80 -18.44 6.97
N ASP A 221 11.31 -17.76 8.00
CA ASP A 221 10.70 -16.44 7.88
C ASP A 221 11.68 -15.43 7.27
N ALA A 222 12.94 -15.42 7.71
CA ALA A 222 13.96 -14.55 7.13
C ALA A 222 14.18 -14.81 5.62
N ILE A 223 14.20 -16.08 5.19
CA ILE A 223 14.31 -16.44 3.77
C ILE A 223 13.09 -15.95 2.99
N LEU A 224 11.88 -16.17 3.53
CA LEU A 224 10.62 -15.74 2.90
C LEU A 224 10.51 -14.22 2.82
N TYR A 225 10.95 -13.48 3.85
CA TYR A 225 11.01 -12.03 3.85
C TYR A 225 11.98 -11.48 2.80
N ILE A 226 13.16 -12.09 2.62
CA ILE A 226 14.09 -11.70 1.56
C ILE A 226 13.45 -11.96 0.18
N TRP A 227 12.80 -13.10 0.01
CA TRP A 227 12.14 -13.49 -1.25
C TRP A 227 11.03 -12.52 -1.64
N LEU A 228 10.09 -12.24 -0.74
CA LEU A 228 8.99 -11.29 -0.95
C LEU A 228 9.49 -9.84 -1.01
N GLY A 229 10.47 -9.48 -0.19
CA GLY A 229 11.11 -8.17 -0.22
C GLY A 229 11.75 -7.88 -1.57
N ALA A 230 12.36 -8.88 -2.20
CA ALA A 230 12.88 -8.75 -3.57
C ALA A 230 11.75 -8.51 -4.59
N ALA A 231 10.60 -9.19 -4.48
CA ALA A 231 9.44 -8.90 -5.34
C ALA A 231 8.92 -7.46 -5.16
N ILE A 232 8.78 -6.99 -3.93
CA ILE A 232 8.35 -5.61 -3.64
C ILE A 232 9.37 -4.61 -4.19
N PHE A 233 10.67 -4.86 -4.02
CA PHE A 233 11.73 -3.98 -4.54
C PHE A 233 11.71 -3.90 -6.08
N LEU A 234 11.55 -5.04 -6.76
CA LEU A 234 11.47 -5.10 -8.22
C LEU A 234 10.23 -4.38 -8.76
N THR A 235 9.07 -4.54 -8.11
CA THR A 235 7.82 -3.86 -8.52
C THR A 235 7.89 -2.36 -8.27
N LEU A 236 8.40 -1.93 -7.13
CA LEU A 236 8.64 -0.51 -6.83
C LEU A 236 9.64 0.11 -7.81
N GLY A 237 10.74 -0.57 -8.11
CA GLY A 237 11.71 -0.12 -9.10
C GLY A 237 11.10 0.01 -10.49
N ALA A 238 10.30 -0.97 -10.91
CA ALA A 238 9.57 -0.92 -12.18
C ALA A 238 8.55 0.24 -12.23
N PHE A 239 7.77 0.40 -11.16
CA PHE A 239 6.83 1.51 -10.98
C PHE A 239 7.54 2.87 -11.06
N ALA A 240 8.61 3.05 -10.28
CA ALA A 240 9.34 4.30 -10.18
C ALA A 240 10.04 4.67 -11.50
N LEU A 241 10.69 3.71 -12.19
CA LEU A 241 11.24 3.94 -13.54
C LEU A 241 10.13 4.33 -14.51
N ARG A 242 8.98 3.64 -14.46
CA ARG A 242 7.89 3.90 -15.40
C ARG A 242 7.30 5.29 -15.19
N LEU A 243 7.01 5.64 -13.94
CA LEU A 243 6.51 6.95 -13.54
C LEU A 243 7.50 8.05 -13.96
N HIS A 244 8.80 7.84 -13.74
CA HIS A 244 9.84 8.78 -14.16
C HIS A 244 9.84 9.02 -15.67
N TYR A 245 9.85 7.96 -16.50
CA TYR A 245 9.84 8.12 -17.97
C TYR A 245 8.57 8.78 -18.50
N LEU A 246 7.43 8.58 -17.84
CA LEU A 246 6.17 9.24 -18.17
C LEU A 246 6.20 10.74 -17.86
N MET A 247 6.72 11.11 -16.70
CA MET A 247 6.76 12.51 -16.27
C MET A 247 7.82 13.33 -17.01
N ARG A 248 8.90 12.68 -17.49
CA ARG A 248 10.05 13.34 -18.12
C ARG A 248 9.71 14.27 -19.31
N PRO A 249 8.97 13.84 -20.35
CA PRO A 249 8.67 14.69 -21.51
C PRO A 249 7.69 15.83 -21.20
N VAL A 250 6.79 15.65 -20.23
CA VAL A 250 5.72 16.59 -19.87
C VAL A 250 5.94 17.21 -18.48
N ARG A 251 7.19 17.26 -18.02
CA ARG A 251 7.60 17.66 -16.66
C ARG A 251 6.93 18.95 -16.17
N LYS A 252 6.86 19.99 -17.00
CA LYS A 252 6.22 21.27 -16.64
C LYS A 252 4.73 21.12 -16.27
N ARG A 253 4.02 20.15 -16.89
CA ARG A 253 2.60 19.87 -16.66
C ARG A 253 2.36 18.87 -15.54
N THR A 254 3.35 18.04 -15.19
CA THR A 254 3.18 16.94 -14.21
C THR A 254 3.78 17.25 -12.83
N MET A 255 4.80 18.10 -12.74
CA MET A 255 5.47 18.40 -11.46
C MET A 255 4.59 19.18 -10.48
N SER A 256 3.84 20.19 -10.95
CA SER A 256 2.92 20.94 -10.09
C SER A 256 1.79 20.06 -9.54
N PRO A 257 1.11 19.20 -10.34
CA PRO A 257 0.16 18.24 -9.81
C PRO A 257 0.77 17.22 -8.83
N LEU A 258 1.97 16.73 -9.11
CA LEU A 258 2.66 15.80 -8.21
C LEU A 258 2.97 16.46 -6.86
N TYR A 259 3.45 17.71 -6.87
CA TYR A 259 3.66 18.49 -5.65
C TYR A 259 2.36 18.76 -4.90
N ALA A 260 1.29 19.16 -5.61
CA ALA A 260 -0.01 19.41 -5.00
C ALA A 260 -0.56 18.15 -4.33
N PHE A 261 -0.48 16.99 -4.98
CA PHE A 261 -0.87 15.72 -4.39
C PHE A 261 -0.01 15.34 -3.19
N GLY A 262 1.31 15.54 -3.27
CA GLY A 262 2.21 15.30 -2.14
C GLY A 262 1.91 16.19 -0.94
N ALA A 263 1.86 17.51 -1.13
CA ALA A 263 1.72 18.47 -0.04
C ALA A 263 0.28 18.55 0.51
N LEU A 264 -0.73 18.66 -0.36
CA LEU A 264 -2.12 18.83 0.07
C LEU A 264 -2.84 17.49 0.28
N GLY A 265 -2.40 16.42 -0.40
CA GLY A 265 -2.95 15.09 -0.21
C GLY A 265 -2.23 14.34 0.91
N LEU A 266 -1.01 13.88 0.63
CA LEU A 266 -0.28 12.97 1.51
C LEU A 266 0.20 13.64 2.80
N ALA A 267 0.83 14.82 2.74
CA ALA A 267 1.35 15.46 3.95
C ALA A 267 0.22 15.90 4.89
N GLN A 268 -0.86 16.47 4.36
CA GLN A 268 -2.02 16.86 5.16
C GLN A 268 -2.70 15.63 5.79
N THR A 269 -2.96 14.58 5.01
CA THR A 269 -3.57 13.34 5.54
C THR A 269 -2.66 12.69 6.59
N GLY A 270 -1.37 12.59 6.31
CA GLY A 270 -0.38 12.05 7.24
C GLY A 270 -0.28 12.87 8.54
N ALA A 271 -0.32 14.20 8.45
CA ALA A 271 -0.32 15.08 9.62
C ALA A 271 -1.60 14.94 10.45
N ILE A 272 -2.78 14.84 9.80
CA ILE A 272 -4.04 14.59 10.50
C ILE A 272 -3.98 13.26 11.24
N LEU A 273 -3.50 12.19 10.59
CA LEU A 273 -3.36 10.87 11.22
C LEU A 273 -2.35 10.87 12.37
N LEU A 274 -1.23 11.60 12.26
CA LEU A 274 -0.30 11.80 13.38
C LEU A 274 -0.94 12.57 14.54
N LEU A 275 -1.74 13.59 14.26
CA LEU A 275 -2.45 14.34 15.29
C LEU A 275 -3.49 13.47 15.99
N VAL A 276 -4.22 12.64 15.23
CA VAL A 276 -5.13 11.65 15.81
C VAL A 276 -4.35 10.70 16.72
N TRP A 277 -3.25 10.10 16.24
CA TRP A 277 -2.40 9.24 17.06
C TRP A 277 -1.92 9.92 18.35
N LEU A 278 -1.41 11.16 18.27
CA LEU A 278 -0.90 11.91 19.42
C LEU A 278 -2.00 12.29 20.43
N LEU A 279 -3.21 12.58 19.96
CA LEU A 279 -4.31 13.11 20.77
C LEU A 279 -5.32 12.05 21.21
N LEU A 280 -5.26 10.83 20.66
CA LEU A 280 -6.28 9.79 20.89
C LEU A 280 -6.45 9.47 22.38
N TYR A 281 -5.36 9.12 23.04
CA TYR A 281 -5.34 8.71 24.44
C TYR A 281 -5.80 9.82 25.41
N PRO A 282 -5.32 11.08 25.32
CA PRO A 282 -5.87 12.16 26.16
C PRO A 282 -7.32 12.49 25.80
N LEU A 283 -7.72 12.38 24.53
CA LEU A 283 -9.09 12.60 24.08
C LEU A 283 -10.06 11.59 24.69
N VAL A 284 -9.73 10.30 24.72
CA VAL A 284 -10.57 9.28 25.37
C VAL A 284 -10.67 9.53 26.88
N THR A 285 -9.56 9.90 27.52
CA THR A 285 -9.57 10.26 28.96
C THR A 285 -10.50 11.44 29.23
N TRP A 286 -10.43 12.47 28.39
CA TRP A 286 -11.27 13.65 28.49
C TRP A 286 -12.74 13.35 28.21
N MET A 287 -13.06 12.60 27.15
CA MET A 287 -14.44 12.23 26.80
C MET A 287 -15.09 11.33 27.85
N HIS A 288 -14.33 10.41 28.44
CA HIS A 288 -14.80 9.59 29.55
C HIS A 288 -15.18 10.45 30.79
N SER A 289 -14.58 11.64 30.94
CA SER A 289 -14.93 12.57 32.04
C SER A 289 -16.22 13.37 31.80
N TRP A 290 -16.86 13.25 30.62
CA TRP A 290 -18.10 13.97 30.28
C TRP A 290 -19.36 13.38 30.90
N THR A 291 -19.29 13.05 32.19
CA THR A 291 -20.40 12.48 32.96
C THR A 291 -21.53 13.50 33.15
N PHE A 292 -21.24 14.80 33.11
CA PHE A 292 -22.24 15.88 33.27
C PHE A 292 -23.28 15.95 32.14
N ILE A 293 -22.98 15.41 30.95
CA ILE A 293 -23.86 15.50 29.76
C ILE A 293 -24.39 14.10 29.35
N GLY A 294 -24.01 13.02 30.06
CA GLY A 294 -24.36 11.65 29.69
C GLY A 294 -23.74 11.15 28.37
N LEU A 295 -22.91 11.98 27.72
CA LEU A 295 -22.27 11.68 26.44
C LEU A 295 -21.06 10.74 26.58
N GLY A 296 -20.46 10.64 27.77
CA GLY A 296 -19.28 9.80 28.01
C GLY A 296 -19.56 8.32 27.74
N ASP A 297 -20.64 7.77 28.32
CA ASP A 297 -21.05 6.37 28.13
C ASP A 297 -21.61 6.11 26.71
N TYR A 298 -22.04 7.17 26.00
CA TYR A 298 -22.49 7.06 24.61
C TYR A 298 -21.31 6.93 23.64
N LEU A 299 -20.16 7.55 23.94
CA LEU A 299 -19.02 7.62 23.02
C LEU A 299 -17.85 6.70 23.39
N THR A 300 -17.68 6.38 24.67
CA THR A 300 -16.58 5.55 25.17
C THR A 300 -17.09 4.41 26.05
N LEU A 301 -16.46 3.24 25.95
CA LEU A 301 -16.77 2.05 26.75
C LEU A 301 -15.49 1.53 27.39
N CYS A 302 -15.50 1.30 28.70
CA CYS A 302 -14.34 0.77 29.43
C CYS A 302 -14.62 -0.58 30.08
N ALA A 303 -13.71 -1.54 29.91
CA ALA A 303 -13.77 -2.84 30.57
C ALA A 303 -13.51 -2.71 32.09
N LYS A 304 -12.70 -1.75 32.53
CA LYS A 304 -12.44 -1.46 33.95
C LYS A 304 -12.43 0.04 34.23
N LYS A 305 -13.40 0.53 35.00
CA LYS A 305 -13.48 1.95 35.41
C LYS A 305 -12.27 2.45 36.22
N SER A 306 -11.49 1.55 36.82
CA SER A 306 -10.26 1.87 37.56
C SER A 306 -9.01 2.00 36.67
N ALA A 307 -9.11 1.71 35.37
CA ALA A 307 -8.00 1.71 34.42
C ALA A 307 -8.37 2.52 33.15
N VAL A 308 -8.60 3.82 33.33
CA VAL A 308 -8.89 4.76 32.23
C VAL A 308 -7.60 5.48 31.82
N PRO A 309 -7.30 5.61 30.52
CA PRO A 309 -8.04 5.10 29.36
C PRO A 309 -7.58 3.71 28.88
N GLN A 310 -6.65 3.04 29.58
CA GLN A 310 -6.03 1.78 29.13
C GLN A 310 -7.00 0.62 28.87
N SER A 311 -8.17 0.63 29.49
CA SER A 311 -9.21 -0.38 29.27
C SER A 311 -10.43 0.17 28.55
N CYS A 312 -10.30 1.35 27.95
CA CYS A 312 -11.37 2.08 27.29
C CYS A 312 -11.20 2.07 25.77
N ALA A 313 -12.31 2.00 25.06
CA ALA A 313 -12.38 2.12 23.62
C ALA A 313 -13.60 2.96 23.21
N PHE A 314 -13.78 3.20 21.91
CA PHE A 314 -14.98 3.88 21.42
C PHE A 314 -16.15 2.91 21.33
N THR A 315 -17.35 3.44 21.53
CA THR A 315 -18.57 2.66 21.30
C THR A 315 -18.80 2.43 19.81
N PRO A 316 -19.62 1.41 19.43
CA PRO A 316 -20.05 1.22 18.05
C PRO A 316 -20.68 2.47 17.43
N GLN A 317 -21.44 3.26 18.21
CA GLN A 317 -22.05 4.51 17.76
C GLN A 317 -21.00 5.55 17.36
N ALA A 318 -19.97 5.73 18.17
CA ALA A 318 -18.84 6.61 17.83
C ALA A 318 -18.08 6.10 16.60
N GLY A 319 -17.88 4.77 16.49
CA GLY A 319 -17.33 4.13 15.31
C GLY A 319 -18.11 4.46 14.04
N TYR A 320 -19.45 4.31 14.05
CA TYR A 320 -20.30 4.62 12.89
C TYR A 320 -20.24 6.08 12.46
N ILE A 321 -20.14 7.02 13.42
CA ILE A 321 -20.01 8.45 13.10
C ILE A 321 -18.71 8.70 12.34
N ILE A 322 -17.59 8.14 12.82
CA ILE A 322 -16.29 8.30 12.15
C ILE A 322 -16.27 7.60 10.79
N ASP A 323 -16.78 6.38 10.71
CA ASP A 323 -16.91 5.64 9.45
C ASP A 323 -17.68 6.44 8.39
N ALA A 324 -18.85 6.98 8.76
CA ALA A 324 -19.66 7.81 7.88
C ALA A 324 -18.93 9.09 7.43
N LEU A 325 -18.20 9.76 8.34
CA LEU A 325 -17.41 10.95 8.02
C LEU A 325 -16.30 10.64 7.03
N ILE A 326 -15.53 9.57 7.26
CA ILE A 326 -14.41 9.18 6.39
C ILE A 326 -14.94 8.75 5.02
N THR A 327 -15.95 7.90 4.99
CA THR A 327 -16.64 7.45 3.77
C THR A 327 -17.16 8.62 2.95
N THR A 328 -17.84 9.57 3.58
CA THR A 328 -18.39 10.76 2.90
C THR A 328 -17.28 11.63 2.30
N ASN A 329 -16.18 11.84 3.02
CA ASN A 329 -15.05 12.62 2.51
C ASN A 329 -14.38 11.95 1.29
N PHE A 330 -14.13 10.64 1.34
CA PHE A 330 -13.56 9.93 0.18
C PHE A 330 -14.53 9.90 -1.00
N PHE A 331 -15.83 9.76 -0.76
CA PHE A 331 -16.84 9.86 -1.80
C PHE A 331 -16.84 11.23 -2.47
N ILE A 332 -16.79 12.32 -1.70
CA ILE A 332 -16.70 13.69 -2.23
C ILE A 332 -15.42 13.86 -3.06
N LEU A 333 -14.27 13.34 -2.60
CA LEU A 333 -13.01 13.41 -3.35
C LEU A 333 -13.09 12.65 -4.68
N LEU A 334 -13.75 11.49 -4.72
CA LEU A 334 -13.96 10.73 -5.95
C LEU A 334 -14.88 11.46 -6.92
N MET A 335 -15.96 12.07 -6.44
CA MET A 335 -16.85 12.90 -7.26
C MET A 335 -16.12 14.15 -7.79
N ALA A 336 -15.29 14.78 -6.96
CA ALA A 336 -14.44 15.90 -7.36
C ALA A 336 -13.43 15.49 -8.44
N ALA A 337 -12.85 14.29 -8.35
CA ALA A 337 -11.95 13.75 -9.37
C ALA A 337 -12.65 13.53 -10.72
N VAL A 338 -13.90 13.03 -10.71
CA VAL A 338 -14.73 12.89 -11.92
C VAL A 338 -15.03 14.26 -12.54
N TRP A 339 -15.40 15.23 -11.70
CA TRP A 339 -15.66 16.60 -12.16
C TRP A 339 -14.40 17.27 -12.74
N ALA A 340 -13.26 17.13 -12.07
CA ALA A 340 -11.97 17.69 -12.49
C ALA A 340 -11.32 16.94 -13.66
N TRP A 341 -11.82 15.77 -14.07
CA TRP A 341 -11.23 14.95 -15.14
C TRP A 341 -11.06 15.73 -16.45
N LYS A 342 -12.06 16.54 -16.82
CA LYS A 342 -12.06 17.30 -18.09
C LYS A 342 -11.07 18.46 -18.08
N SER A 343 -10.93 19.16 -16.96
CA SER A 343 -10.11 20.37 -16.83
C SER A 343 -8.69 20.12 -16.33
N HIS A 344 -8.49 19.11 -15.48
CA HIS A 344 -7.24 18.83 -14.77
C HIS A 344 -6.83 17.35 -14.87
N ARG A 345 -7.00 16.75 -16.05
CA ARG A 345 -6.75 15.33 -16.31
C ARG A 345 -5.44 14.76 -15.76
N ASN A 346 -4.32 15.47 -15.94
CA ASN A 346 -3.01 15.02 -15.46
C ASN A 346 -2.94 14.90 -13.93
N LEU A 347 -3.61 15.81 -13.21
CA LEU A 347 -3.69 15.76 -11.76
C LEU A 347 -4.48 14.54 -11.30
N VAL A 348 -5.59 14.27 -11.97
CA VAL A 348 -6.47 13.14 -11.67
C VAL A 348 -5.77 11.80 -11.91
N VAL A 349 -5.05 11.64 -13.03
CA VAL A 349 -4.32 10.40 -13.33
C VAL A 349 -3.08 10.19 -12.43
N ILE A 350 -2.31 11.25 -12.15
CA ILE A 350 -1.13 11.13 -11.28
C ILE A 350 -1.58 10.79 -9.86
N SER A 351 -2.57 11.51 -9.33
CA SER A 351 -3.09 11.24 -7.99
C SER A 351 -3.67 9.84 -7.87
N SER A 352 -4.42 9.34 -8.87
CA SER A 352 -4.98 7.97 -8.81
C SER A 352 -3.90 6.90 -8.76
N VAL A 353 -2.90 6.99 -9.65
CA VAL A 353 -1.79 6.04 -9.71
C VAL A 353 -0.96 6.07 -8.44
N THR A 354 -0.61 7.27 -7.94
CA THR A 354 0.18 7.41 -6.72
C THR A 354 -0.61 6.94 -5.51
N THR A 355 -1.92 7.19 -5.46
CA THR A 355 -2.80 6.65 -4.41
C THR A 355 -2.79 5.13 -4.40
N ALA A 356 -2.89 4.46 -5.55
CA ALA A 356 -2.82 3.00 -5.62
C ALA A 356 -1.48 2.44 -5.07
N ALA A 357 -0.36 3.10 -5.38
CA ALA A 357 0.95 2.71 -4.86
C ALA A 357 1.07 2.96 -3.33
N VAL A 358 0.54 4.09 -2.84
CA VAL A 358 0.51 4.41 -1.41
C VAL A 358 -0.37 3.42 -0.64
N LEU A 359 -1.53 3.07 -1.18
CA LEU A 359 -2.41 2.04 -0.59
C LEU A 359 -1.72 0.67 -0.57
N GLY A 360 -0.99 0.31 -1.64
CA GLY A 360 -0.19 -0.91 -1.66
C GLY A 360 0.91 -0.92 -0.61
N LEU A 361 1.52 0.22 -0.27
CA LEU A 361 2.49 0.29 0.82
C LEU A 361 1.81 0.28 2.20
N ALA A 362 0.63 0.89 2.32
CA ALA A 362 -0.14 0.89 3.55
C ALA A 362 -0.53 -0.52 3.98
N THR A 363 -0.85 -1.42 3.03
CA THR A 363 -1.19 -2.80 3.36
C THR A 363 -0.02 -3.53 4.02
N PHE A 364 1.23 -3.25 3.63
CA PHE A 364 2.40 -3.79 4.33
C PHE A 364 2.64 -3.13 5.69
N LEU A 365 2.69 -1.80 5.74
CA LEU A 365 3.09 -1.08 6.94
C LEU A 365 2.07 -1.17 8.08
N VAL A 366 0.79 -1.40 7.78
CA VAL A 366 -0.25 -1.64 8.80
C VAL A 366 -0.18 -3.06 9.37
N HIS A 367 0.36 -4.02 8.62
CA HIS A 367 0.36 -5.45 8.97
C HIS A 367 1.79 -5.97 9.14
N THR A 368 2.50 -5.41 10.12
CA THR A 368 3.87 -5.81 10.48
C THR A 368 3.92 -6.87 11.58
N ASN A 369 2.78 -7.39 12.03
CA ASN A 369 2.70 -8.50 12.97
C ASN A 369 3.27 -9.80 12.33
N PRO A 370 4.13 -10.57 13.02
CA PRO A 370 4.71 -11.82 12.50
C PRO A 370 3.70 -12.80 11.87
N THR A 371 2.46 -12.85 12.34
CA THR A 371 1.41 -13.75 11.79
C THR A 371 0.84 -13.28 10.46
N GLU A 372 0.98 -12.00 10.11
CA GLU A 372 0.30 -11.35 8.98
C GLU A 372 1.27 -10.76 7.96
N VAL A 373 2.56 -10.57 8.32
CA VAL A 373 3.56 -9.95 7.45
C VAL A 373 3.69 -10.63 6.10
N LEU A 374 3.74 -11.96 6.06
CA LEU A 374 3.97 -12.70 4.80
C LEU A 374 2.83 -12.47 3.81
N THR A 375 1.59 -12.51 4.28
CA THR A 375 0.42 -12.22 3.44
C THR A 375 0.39 -10.75 3.06
N ALA A 376 0.67 -9.84 3.98
CA ALA A 376 0.74 -8.40 3.70
C ALA A 376 1.79 -8.03 2.63
N MET A 377 2.98 -8.63 2.68
CA MET A 377 4.04 -8.44 1.70
C MET A 377 3.63 -8.96 0.31
N MET A 378 2.98 -10.12 0.25
CA MET A 378 2.45 -10.67 -1.00
C MET A 378 1.41 -9.72 -1.62
N LEU A 379 0.46 -9.22 -0.81
CA LEU A 379 -0.60 -8.32 -1.26
C LEU A 379 -0.05 -6.97 -1.73
N THR A 380 0.94 -6.45 -1.01
CA THR A 380 1.69 -5.25 -1.39
C THR A 380 2.36 -5.42 -2.75
N GLY A 381 3.08 -6.53 -2.94
CA GLY A 381 3.69 -6.85 -4.22
C GLY A 381 2.68 -6.90 -5.37
N GLY A 382 1.52 -7.54 -5.15
CA GLY A 382 0.45 -7.61 -6.15
C GLY A 382 -0.17 -6.24 -6.48
N MET A 383 -0.47 -5.41 -5.48
CA MET A 383 -0.98 -4.05 -5.69
C MET A 383 0.02 -3.17 -6.45
N LEU A 384 1.32 -3.31 -6.18
CA LEU A 384 2.37 -2.59 -6.88
C LEU A 384 2.55 -3.06 -8.33
N VAL A 385 2.39 -4.37 -8.61
CA VAL A 385 2.30 -4.88 -10.00
C VAL A 385 1.14 -4.20 -10.72
N LEU A 386 -0.05 -4.16 -10.11
CA LEU A 386 -1.24 -3.52 -10.69
C LEU A 386 -1.01 -2.03 -10.94
N ALA A 387 -0.44 -1.30 -9.99
CA ALA A 387 -0.08 0.11 -10.15
C ALA A 387 0.93 0.33 -11.31
N THR A 388 1.88 -0.58 -11.48
CA THR A 388 2.87 -0.54 -12.56
C THR A 388 2.25 -0.85 -13.93
N ILE A 389 1.31 -1.79 -14.00
CA ILE A 389 0.56 -2.08 -15.22
C ILE A 389 -0.34 -0.87 -15.56
N TRP A 390 -1.02 -0.30 -14.57
CA TRP A 390 -1.89 0.85 -14.75
C TRP A 390 -1.14 2.07 -15.28
N THR A 391 0.04 2.40 -14.73
CA THR A 391 0.92 3.44 -15.30
C THR A 391 1.33 3.16 -16.74
N SER A 392 1.61 1.90 -17.06
CA SER A 392 1.99 1.49 -18.41
C SER A 392 0.87 1.72 -19.43
N VAL A 393 -0.38 1.43 -19.05
CA VAL A 393 -1.55 1.68 -19.89
C VAL A 393 -1.91 3.17 -19.97
N ALA A 394 -1.73 3.92 -18.89
CA ALA A 394 -2.02 5.36 -18.83
C ALA A 394 -1.12 6.24 -19.72
N ARG A 395 -0.10 5.66 -20.39
CA ARG A 395 0.90 6.35 -21.24
C ARG A 395 0.32 7.39 -22.19
N ARG A 396 -0.77 7.06 -22.86
CA ARG A 396 -1.35 7.91 -23.92
C ARG A 396 -2.17 9.08 -23.38
N GLU A 397 -2.44 9.11 -22.07
CA GLU A 397 -2.97 10.32 -21.43
C GLU A 397 -1.88 11.37 -21.18
N PHE A 398 -0.62 10.95 -21.24
CA PHE A 398 0.54 11.83 -21.13
C PHE A 398 1.24 12.07 -22.49
N ALA A 399 0.85 11.37 -23.56
CA ALA A 399 1.54 11.38 -24.87
C ALA A 399 0.59 11.68 -26.03
N ILE A 400 1.02 12.55 -26.95
CA ILE A 400 0.26 13.15 -28.08
C ILE A 400 0.06 12.17 -29.26
N VAL A 401 -0.22 10.89 -29.02
CA VAL A 401 -0.29 9.91 -30.12
C VAL A 401 -1.58 9.11 -30.11
N GLY A 402 -2.42 9.42 -31.10
CA GLY A 402 -3.57 8.63 -31.55
C GLY A 402 -3.21 7.19 -31.87
N GLU A 403 -3.96 6.25 -31.31
CA GLU A 403 -3.97 4.84 -31.69
C GLU A 403 -5.30 4.56 -32.38
N ASN A 404 -5.30 3.68 -33.38
CA ASN A 404 -6.53 3.20 -33.98
C ASN A 404 -7.39 2.50 -32.93
N ASN A 405 -8.69 2.76 -32.99
CA ASN A 405 -9.68 2.13 -32.11
C ASN A 405 -9.63 0.61 -32.26
N LEU A 406 -9.56 -0.11 -31.14
CA LEU A 406 -9.85 -1.54 -31.10
C LEU A 406 -11.28 -1.74 -31.64
N GLY A 407 -11.54 -2.69 -32.55
CA GLY A 407 -12.92 -2.98 -32.97
C GLY A 407 -13.81 -3.39 -31.78
N CYS A 408 -15.14 -3.39 -31.97
CA CYS A 408 -16.12 -3.67 -30.91
C CYS A 408 -15.80 -4.94 -30.09
N LEU A 409 -15.35 -6.01 -30.74
CA LEU A 409 -14.95 -7.26 -30.08
C LEU A 409 -13.66 -7.15 -29.26
N GLY A 410 -12.66 -6.40 -29.74
CA GLY A 410 -11.45 -6.09 -28.97
C GLY A 410 -11.74 -5.18 -27.77
N MET A 411 -12.79 -4.35 -27.85
CA MET A 411 -13.24 -3.50 -26.76
C MET A 411 -13.95 -4.29 -25.64
N TRP A 412 -14.84 -5.24 -25.98
CA TRP A 412 -15.50 -6.13 -24.99
C TRP A 412 -14.53 -7.08 -24.30
N LEU A 413 -13.49 -7.54 -25.00
CA LEU A 413 -12.44 -8.37 -24.43
C LEU A 413 -11.61 -7.62 -23.38
N VAL A 414 -11.25 -6.36 -23.64
CA VAL A 414 -10.56 -5.52 -22.63
C VAL A 414 -11.45 -5.30 -21.41
N PHE A 415 -12.74 -5.04 -21.61
CA PHE A 415 -13.70 -4.93 -20.49
C PHE A 415 -13.74 -6.22 -19.66
N GLY A 416 -13.85 -7.38 -20.32
CA GLY A 416 -13.81 -8.69 -19.66
C GLY A 416 -12.53 -8.88 -18.84
N THR A 417 -11.36 -8.56 -19.40
CA THR A 417 -10.07 -8.70 -18.70
C THR A 417 -9.96 -7.75 -17.51
N CYS A 418 -10.43 -6.51 -17.63
CA CYS A 418 -10.43 -5.56 -16.53
C CYS A 418 -11.41 -5.97 -15.42
N LEU A 419 -12.58 -6.49 -15.78
CA LEU A 419 -13.56 -7.02 -14.83
C LEU A 419 -13.02 -8.27 -14.12
N PHE A 420 -12.32 -9.18 -14.83
CA PHE A 420 -11.67 -10.33 -14.20
C PHE A 420 -10.51 -9.90 -13.30
N ILE A 421 -9.61 -9.02 -13.76
CA ILE A 421 -8.55 -8.46 -12.89
C ILE A 421 -9.18 -7.80 -11.65
N TYR A 422 -10.32 -7.11 -11.80
CA TYR A 422 -11.05 -6.52 -10.69
C TYR A 422 -11.61 -7.58 -9.73
N VAL A 423 -12.34 -8.59 -10.20
CA VAL A 423 -12.89 -9.66 -9.33
C VAL A 423 -11.76 -10.42 -8.64
N ALA A 424 -10.66 -10.70 -9.34
CA ALA A 424 -9.47 -11.30 -8.75
C ALA A 424 -8.87 -10.35 -7.70
N SER A 425 -8.72 -9.07 -8.01
CA SER A 425 -8.10 -8.11 -7.10
C SER A 425 -8.94 -7.85 -5.85
N PHE A 426 -10.26 -7.85 -5.97
CA PHE A 426 -11.16 -7.73 -4.83
C PHE A 426 -11.16 -9.01 -3.97
N ALA A 427 -11.06 -10.18 -4.61
CA ALA A 427 -11.01 -11.46 -3.92
C ALA A 427 -9.65 -11.77 -3.26
N PHE A 428 -8.54 -11.27 -3.84
CA PHE A 428 -7.19 -11.45 -3.31
C PHE A 428 -6.71 -10.30 -2.43
N PHE A 429 -6.94 -9.05 -2.84
CA PHE A 429 -6.41 -7.84 -2.20
C PHE A 429 -7.47 -7.07 -1.41
N SER A 430 -8.56 -7.72 -0.98
CA SER A 430 -9.21 -7.23 0.23
C SER A 430 -8.14 -7.21 1.31
N ILE A 431 -7.82 -6.01 1.85
CA ILE A 431 -6.81 -5.84 2.89
C ILE A 431 -7.00 -6.98 3.89
N PRO A 432 -5.93 -7.73 4.22
CA PRO A 432 -6.06 -8.93 5.02
C PRO A 432 -6.83 -8.55 6.28
N VAL A 433 -7.77 -9.42 6.62
CA VAL A 433 -8.69 -9.29 7.75
C VAL A 433 -7.91 -8.71 8.92
N PHE A 434 -8.25 -7.48 9.29
CA PHE A 434 -7.50 -6.71 10.25
C PHE A 434 -7.39 -7.45 11.59
N PRO A 435 -6.33 -7.22 12.37
CA PRO A 435 -6.10 -7.94 13.62
C PRO A 435 -7.36 -7.98 14.50
N GLY A 436 -7.86 -9.19 14.77
CA GLY A 436 -8.99 -9.42 15.67
C GLY A 436 -10.37 -9.61 15.02
N ASP A 437 -10.51 -9.57 13.70
CA ASP A 437 -11.79 -9.86 13.03
C ASP A 437 -11.91 -11.36 12.65
N PRO A 438 -12.93 -12.09 13.12
CA PRO A 438 -13.12 -13.52 12.81
C PRO A 438 -13.64 -13.78 11.38
N THR A 439 -13.99 -12.75 10.61
CA THR A 439 -14.48 -12.97 9.24
C THR A 439 -13.31 -13.24 8.31
N ALA A 440 -13.11 -14.51 7.96
CA ALA A 440 -12.14 -14.94 6.94
C ALA A 440 -12.27 -14.10 5.65
N PRO A 441 -11.18 -13.84 4.91
CA PRO A 441 -11.28 -13.19 3.61
C PRO A 441 -12.28 -13.94 2.73
N ASN A 442 -12.97 -13.23 1.82
CA ASN A 442 -14.01 -13.82 0.96
C ASN A 442 -13.54 -15.09 0.22
N ILE A 443 -12.24 -15.22 0.00
CA ILE A 443 -11.58 -16.47 -0.37
C ILE A 443 -10.49 -16.77 0.67
N PRO A 444 -10.67 -17.81 1.51
CA PRO A 444 -9.68 -18.17 2.50
C PRO A 444 -8.38 -18.62 1.84
N TYR A 445 -7.27 -18.18 2.39
CA TYR A 445 -5.94 -18.62 2.00
C TYR A 445 -5.27 -19.25 3.23
N ILE A 446 -5.46 -20.57 3.38
CA ILE A 446 -4.90 -21.35 4.49
C ILE A 446 -3.77 -22.20 3.94
N SER A 447 -2.54 -21.92 4.36
CA SER A 447 -1.34 -22.62 3.89
C SER A 447 -1.25 -24.07 4.37
N GLY A 448 -0.52 -24.89 3.61
CA GLY A 448 -0.12 -26.23 4.05
C GLY A 448 -1.07 -27.36 3.66
N THR A 449 -1.37 -27.52 2.37
CA THR A 449 -2.11 -28.69 1.87
C THR A 449 -1.29 -29.98 1.95
N ILE A 450 0.05 -29.90 1.85
CA ILE A 450 0.96 -31.05 2.00
C ILE A 450 1.54 -31.10 3.42
N ILE A 451 2.09 -29.98 3.90
CA ILE A 451 2.58 -29.84 5.27
C ILE A 451 1.71 -28.80 5.98
N PRO A 452 0.70 -29.23 6.77
CA PRO A 452 -0.20 -28.31 7.46
C PRO A 452 0.52 -27.61 8.62
N ALA A 453 -0.06 -26.51 9.08
CA ALA A 453 0.40 -25.83 10.29
C ALA A 453 0.44 -26.81 11.47
N HIS A 454 1.51 -26.75 12.26
CA HIS A 454 1.57 -27.53 13.49
C HIS A 454 0.51 -26.99 14.46
N PRO A 455 -0.42 -27.82 14.96
CA PRO A 455 -1.51 -27.35 15.81
C PRO A 455 -0.95 -26.73 17.10
N ALA A 456 -1.48 -25.58 17.48
CA ALA A 456 -1.20 -25.01 18.80
C ALA A 456 -1.78 -25.93 19.89
N PRO A 457 -1.21 -25.93 21.11
CA PRO A 457 -1.73 -26.75 22.21
C PRO A 457 -3.23 -26.53 22.40
N ASN A 458 -4.00 -27.63 22.46
CA ASN A 458 -5.46 -27.63 22.63
C ASN A 458 -6.28 -27.01 21.48
N THR A 459 -5.71 -26.85 20.28
CA THR A 459 -6.45 -26.43 19.09
C THR A 459 -6.57 -27.57 18.07
N PRO A 460 -7.74 -27.74 17.42
CA PRO A 460 -7.86 -28.71 16.34
C PRO A 460 -6.97 -28.29 15.15
N PRO A 461 -6.39 -29.25 14.42
CA PRO A 461 -5.61 -28.93 13.22
C PRO A 461 -6.50 -28.27 12.17
N THR A 462 -6.08 -27.12 11.66
CA THR A 462 -6.73 -26.44 10.55
C THR A 462 -6.20 -27.00 9.22
N PRO A 463 -7.04 -27.62 8.38
CA PRO A 463 -6.59 -28.14 7.09
C PRO A 463 -6.25 -27.00 6.13
N GLY A 464 -5.15 -27.14 5.39
CA GLY A 464 -4.78 -26.21 4.33
C GLY A 464 -5.84 -26.16 3.22
N GLN A 465 -6.07 -24.98 2.66
CA GLN A 465 -7.03 -24.73 1.58
C GLN A 465 -6.33 -24.07 0.39
N ALA A 466 -6.48 -24.67 -0.79
CA ALA A 466 -5.86 -24.19 -2.03
C ALA A 466 -6.72 -23.16 -2.78
N ASP A 467 -7.85 -22.73 -2.22
CA ASP A 467 -8.89 -21.95 -2.91
C ASP A 467 -8.34 -20.67 -3.53
N GLY A 468 -7.45 -19.97 -2.82
CA GLY A 468 -6.74 -18.81 -3.35
C GLY A 468 -5.87 -19.13 -4.57
N VAL A 469 -5.09 -20.22 -4.59
CA VAL A 469 -4.27 -20.57 -5.77
C VAL A 469 -5.13 -21.07 -6.93
N VAL A 470 -6.19 -21.82 -6.63
CA VAL A 470 -7.14 -22.29 -7.65
C VAL A 470 -7.82 -21.11 -8.34
N LEU A 471 -8.31 -20.14 -7.57
CA LEU A 471 -8.89 -18.94 -8.16
C LEU A 471 -7.85 -18.17 -8.99
N LEU A 472 -6.62 -18.00 -8.51
CA LEU A 472 -5.58 -17.28 -9.25
C LEU A 472 -5.29 -17.97 -10.58
N ALA A 473 -5.20 -19.30 -10.59
CA ALA A 473 -4.99 -20.09 -11.79
C ALA A 473 -6.17 -19.94 -12.77
N ILE A 474 -7.41 -20.06 -12.30
CA ILE A 474 -8.62 -19.90 -13.14
C ILE A 474 -8.65 -18.50 -13.74
N MET A 475 -8.45 -17.47 -12.93
CA MET A 475 -8.48 -16.06 -13.37
C MET A 475 -7.32 -15.74 -14.32
N GLY A 476 -6.13 -16.29 -14.06
CA GLY A 476 -4.97 -16.18 -14.94
C GLY A 476 -5.18 -16.86 -16.29
N ILE A 477 -5.77 -18.07 -16.32
CA ILE A 477 -6.12 -18.78 -17.55
C ILE A 477 -7.16 -17.98 -18.34
N LEU A 478 -8.21 -17.49 -17.69
CA LEU A 478 -9.23 -16.65 -18.33
C LEU A 478 -8.60 -15.37 -18.93
N ALA A 479 -7.72 -14.69 -18.19
CA ALA A 479 -7.00 -13.52 -18.69
C ALA A 479 -6.07 -13.85 -19.88
N ALA A 480 -5.36 -14.98 -19.82
CA ALA A 480 -4.48 -15.43 -20.91
C ALA A 480 -5.26 -15.79 -22.18
N VAL A 481 -6.40 -16.48 -22.04
CA VAL A 481 -7.32 -16.78 -23.14
C VAL A 481 -7.82 -15.48 -23.78
N GLN A 482 -8.24 -14.51 -22.98
CA GLN A 482 -8.67 -13.20 -23.48
C GLN A 482 -7.53 -12.45 -24.19
N PHE A 483 -6.31 -12.49 -23.65
CA PHE A 483 -5.14 -11.89 -24.27
C PHE A 483 -4.78 -12.54 -25.62
N TYR A 484 -4.88 -13.87 -25.70
CA TYR A 484 -4.67 -14.62 -26.95
C TYR A 484 -5.67 -14.17 -28.04
N PHE A 485 -6.94 -14.00 -27.70
CA PHE A 485 -7.95 -13.48 -28.64
C PHE A 485 -7.66 -12.04 -29.08
N LEU A 486 -7.16 -11.18 -28.18
CA LEU A 486 -6.75 -9.80 -28.50
C LEU A 486 -5.58 -9.75 -29.48
N MET A 487 -4.55 -10.57 -29.24
CA MET A 487 -3.39 -10.69 -30.13
C MET A 487 -3.78 -11.22 -31.50
N ARG A 488 -4.59 -12.29 -31.57
CA ARG A 488 -5.03 -12.90 -32.82
C ARG A 488 -5.86 -11.95 -33.69
N ASN A 489 -6.72 -11.13 -33.07
CA ASN A 489 -7.60 -10.22 -33.81
C ASN A 489 -6.92 -8.90 -34.21
N ARG A 490 -5.78 -8.52 -33.61
CA ARG A 490 -4.96 -7.37 -34.05
C ARG A 490 -4.26 -7.60 -35.39
N TYR A 491 -4.05 -8.86 -35.80
CA TYR A 491 -3.41 -9.20 -37.08
C TYR A 491 -4.41 -9.53 -38.20
N LYS A 492 -5.72 -9.29 -37.99
CA LYS A 492 -6.78 -9.54 -38.97
C LYS A 492 -7.50 -8.27 -39.47
N VAL A 493 -7.03 -7.08 -39.13
CA VAL A 493 -7.61 -5.80 -39.59
C VAL A 493 -6.60 -5.06 -40.46
#